data_AF-A0A5J5PFF7-F1
#
_entry.id   AF-A0A5J5PFF7-F1
#
_cell.length_a   1.000
_cell.length_b   1.000
_cell.length_c   1.000
_cell.angle_alpha   90.00
_cell.angle_beta   90.00
_cell.angle_gamma   90.00
#
_symmetry.space_group_name_H-M   'P 1'
#
loop_
_entity.id
_entity.type
_entity.pdbx_description
1 polymer ?
#
loop_
_entity_poly.entity_id
_entity_poly.type
_entity_poly.pdbx_seq_one_letter_code
_entity_poly.pdbx_strand_id
1 'polypeptide(L)'
;MGTPQPLILQMVHYRSALEPRCRFQEEDSKEYGSPIVSGSTIADVIKSRTEALLKKTKTSVSPKPIVMRAEFAHCPNLTIIDTPGFDLKVACWFI
;
A
#
# COMPACT_ATOMS: atom_id res chain seq x y z
N MET A 1 10.03 -12.12 4.89
CA MET A 1 9.41 -11.13 5.78
C MET A 1 8.16 -10.63 5.08
N GLY A 2 7.01 -10.61 5.76
CA GLY A 2 5.76 -10.11 5.19
C GLY A 2 5.75 -8.59 5.06
N THR A 3 4.60 -8.02 4.69
CA THR A 3 4.38 -6.57 4.64
C THR A 3 4.50 -5.97 6.04
N PRO A 4 5.46 -5.09 6.34
CA PRO A 4 5.59 -4.50 7.69
C PRO A 4 4.61 -3.34 7.93
N GLN A 5 3.81 -3.00 6.92
CA GLN A 5 2.78 -1.97 6.96
C GLN A 5 1.63 -2.40 6.04
N PRO A 6 0.35 -2.19 6.41
CA PRO A 6 -0.76 -2.54 5.53
C PRO A 6 -0.73 -1.77 4.21
N LEU A 7 -1.10 -2.43 3.11
CA LEU A 7 -1.33 -1.81 1.81
C LEU A 7 -2.80 -1.96 1.42
N ILE A 8 -3.50 -0.84 1.31
CA ILE A 8 -4.89 -0.77 0.86
C ILE A 8 -4.86 -0.43 -0.64
N LEU A 9 -5.16 -1.41 -1.48
CA LEU A 9 -5.29 -1.26 -2.93
C LEU A 9 -6.77 -1.09 -3.30
N GLN A 10 -7.13 0.12 -3.71
CA GLN A 10 -8.45 0.45 -4.28
C GLN A 10 -8.41 0.31 -5.80
N MET A 11 -9.00 -0.75 -6.33
CA MET A 11 -9.15 -0.94 -7.77
C MET A 11 -10.43 -0.23 -8.23
N VAL A 12 -10.30 0.65 -9.23
CA VAL A 12 -11.39 1.48 -9.75
C VAL A 12 -11.49 1.26 -11.24
N HIS A 13 -12.63 0.71 -11.67
CA HIS A 13 -12.99 0.62 -13.07
C HIS A 13 -13.08 2.04 -13.66
N TYR A 14 -12.17 2.35 -14.58
CA TYR A 14 -12.15 3.65 -15.25
C TYR A 14 -11.98 3.47 -16.75
N ARG A 15 -13.07 3.68 -17.50
CA ARG A 15 -13.16 3.36 -18.94
C ARG A 15 -12.06 4.00 -19.79
N SER A 16 -11.57 5.20 -19.42
CA SER A 16 -10.53 5.90 -20.18
C SER A 16 -9.09 5.48 -19.82
N ALA A 17 -8.88 4.64 -18.81
CA ALA A 17 -7.56 4.13 -18.43
C ALA A 17 -7.31 2.77 -19.10
N LEU A 18 -6.87 2.79 -20.35
CA LEU A 18 -6.48 1.57 -21.09
C LEU A 18 -5.19 0.93 -20.56
N GLU A 19 -4.40 1.66 -19.79
CA GLU A 19 -3.26 1.15 -19.03
C GLU A 19 -3.48 1.43 -17.54
N PRO A 20 -2.98 0.57 -16.63
CA PRO A 20 -3.12 0.78 -15.19
C PRO A 20 -2.46 2.08 -14.75
N ARG A 21 -3.22 2.95 -14.08
CA ARG A 21 -2.72 4.19 -13.49
C ARG A 21 -2.83 4.10 -11.98
N CYS A 22 -1.70 3.97 -11.31
CA CYS A 22 -1.65 3.91 -9.86
C CYS A 22 -1.40 5.31 -9.28
N ARG A 23 -2.16 5.69 -8.25
CA ARG A 23 -1.94 6.92 -7.48
C ARG A 23 -1.85 6.58 -6.01
N PHE A 24 -0.88 7.15 -5.32
CA PHE A 24 -0.79 7.05 -3.87
C PHE A 24 -1.53 8.21 -3.23
N GLN A 25 -2.24 7.92 -2.14
CA GLN A 25 -2.77 8.95 -1.26
C GLN A 25 -1.60 9.61 -0.52
N GLU A 26 -1.66 10.93 -0.35
CA GLU A 26 -0.67 11.64 0.46
C GLU A 26 -0.83 11.31 1.95
N GLU A 27 0.26 11.30 2.71
CA GLU A 27 0.26 10.77 4.08
C GLU A 27 -0.61 11.55 5.08
N ASP A 28 -0.79 12.84 4.83
CA ASP A 28 -1.49 13.78 5.71
C ASP A 28 -2.72 14.41 5.04
N SER A 29 -3.12 13.92 3.86
CA SER A 29 -4.26 14.46 3.11
C SER A 29 -5.09 13.35 2.45
N LYS A 30 -6.30 13.69 2.00
CA LYS A 30 -7.13 12.75 1.23
C LYS A 30 -6.83 12.78 -0.27
N GLU A 31 -5.87 13.60 -0.69
CA GLU A 31 -5.55 13.82 -2.09
C GLU A 31 -4.68 12.69 -2.63
N TYR A 32 -4.82 12.45 -3.93
CA TYR A 32 -4.02 11.47 -4.65
C TYR A 32 -3.00 12.20 -5.49
N GLY A 33 -1.75 11.74 -5.43
CA GLY A 33 -0.66 12.29 -6.22
C GLY A 33 -0.75 11.97 -7.72
N SER A 34 0.32 12.28 -8.45
CA SER A 34 0.43 12.02 -9.89
C SER A 34 0.32 10.52 -10.23
N PRO A 35 -0.24 10.18 -11.41
CA PRO A 35 -0.33 8.79 -11.84
C PRO A 35 1.04 8.17 -12.14
N ILE A 36 1.24 6.95 -11.67
CA ILE A 36 2.41 6.10 -11.91
C ILE A 36 1.94 4.88 -12.70
N VAL A 37 2.63 4.58 -13.81
CA VAL A 37 2.31 3.44 -14.69
C VAL A 37 3.29 2.28 -14.50
N SER A 38 4.55 2.58 -14.15
CA SER A 38 5.59 1.56 -13.99
C SER A 38 5.44 0.78 -12.68
N GLY A 39 5.37 -0.55 -12.80
CA GLY A 39 5.34 -1.48 -11.66
C GLY A 39 6.56 -1.39 -10.75
N SER A 40 7.76 -1.19 -11.31
CA SER A 40 8.99 -1.05 -10.50
C SER A 40 8.94 0.22 -9.64
N THR A 41 8.52 1.34 -10.23
CA THR A 41 8.37 2.60 -9.51
C THR A 41 7.33 2.51 -8.41
N ILE A 42 6.23 1.79 -8.62
CA ILE A 42 5.22 1.52 -7.58
C ILE A 42 5.85 0.77 -6.41
N ALA A 43 6.62 -0.29 -6.69
CA ALA A 43 7.31 -1.06 -5.66
C ALA A 43 8.34 -0.21 -4.89
N ASP A 44 9.11 0.63 -5.59
CA ASP A 44 10.08 1.53 -4.98
C ASP A 44 9.42 2.59 -4.07
N VAL A 45 8.26 3.13 -4.48
CA VAL A 45 7.47 4.07 -3.66
C VAL A 45 6.93 3.39 -2.41
N ILE A 46 6.37 2.17 -2.52
CA ILE A 46 5.89 1.41 -1.36
C ILE A 46 7.04 1.15 -0.39
N LYS A 47 8.18 0.69 -0.90
CA LYS A 47 9.38 0.40 -0.11
C LYS A 47 9.90 1.65 0.61
N SER A 48 10.08 2.75 -0.12
CA SER A 48 10.61 4.00 0.45
C SER A 48 9.69 4.61 1.52
N ARG A 49 8.37 4.62 1.31
CA ARG A 49 7.39 5.07 2.32
C ARG A 49 7.42 4.20 3.57
N THR A 50 7.46 2.88 3.38
CA THR A 50 7.55 1.92 4.47
C THR A 50 8.81 2.15 5.30
N GLU A 51 9.97 2.24 4.65
CA GLU A 51 11.25 2.49 5.34
C GLU A 51 11.27 3.83 6.07
N ALA A 52 10.74 4.90 5.46
CA ALA A 52 10.67 6.22 6.07
C ALA A 52 9.79 6.21 7.33
N LEU A 53 8.64 5.55 7.27
CA LEU A 53 7.74 5.42 8.41
C LEU A 53 8.37 4.64 9.55
N LEU A 54 8.92 3.44 9.26
CA LEU A 54 9.52 2.58 10.29
C LEU A 54 10.73 3.25 10.96
N LYS A 55 11.55 3.99 10.18
CA LYS A 55 12.64 4.80 10.74
C LYS A 55 12.12 5.91 11.66
N LYS A 56 11.02 6.57 11.28
CA LYS A 56 10.40 7.64 12.08
C LYS A 56 9.80 7.12 13.39
N THR A 57 9.11 5.98 13.36
CA THR A 57 8.43 5.40 14.53
C THR A 57 9.34 4.52 15.38
N LYS A 58 10.51 4.13 14.88
CA LYS A 58 11.42 3.15 15.51
C LYS A 58 10.74 1.81 15.80
N THR A 59 9.82 1.40 14.94
CA THR A 59 9.11 0.12 15.03
C THR A 59 9.46 -0.80 13.87
N SER A 60 9.26 -2.11 14.05
CA SER A 60 9.45 -3.12 12.99
C SER A 60 8.20 -3.27 12.10
N VAL A 61 7.03 -2.98 12.67
CA VAL A 61 5.72 -3.02 11.99
C VAL A 61 4.96 -1.75 12.33
N SER A 62 4.11 -1.26 11.42
CA SER A 62 3.25 -0.10 11.64
C SER A 62 1.80 -0.41 11.22
N PRO A 63 0.79 0.04 11.99
CA PRO A 63 -0.62 -0.12 11.62
C PRO A 63 -1.11 0.97 10.66
N LYS A 64 -0.36 2.06 10.44
CA LYS A 64 -0.75 3.13 9.49
C LYS A 64 -0.75 2.53 8.08
N PRO A 65 -1.82 2.53 7.29
CA PRO A 65 -1.81 1.92 5.95
C PRO A 65 -1.17 2.83 4.89
N ILE A 66 -0.61 2.24 3.83
CA ILE A 66 -0.39 2.91 2.55
C ILE A 66 -1.66 2.72 1.72
N VAL A 67 -2.25 3.82 1.24
CA VAL A 67 -3.44 3.76 0.38
C VAL A 67 -3.01 4.03 -1.07
N MET A 68 -3.28 3.06 -1.94
CA MET A 68 -3.03 3.15 -3.38
C MET A 68 -4.35 2.95 -4.14
N ARG A 69 -4.58 3.77 -5.15
CA ARG A 69 -5.69 3.62 -6.09
C ARG A 69 -5.15 3.20 -7.45
N ALA A 70 -5.67 2.12 -8.01
CA ALA A 70 -5.36 1.65 -9.36
C ALA A 70 -6.59 1.85 -10.25
N GLU A 71 -6.47 2.77 -11.21
CA GLU A 71 -7.50 3.02 -12.23
C GLU A 71 -7.18 2.21 -13.48
N PHE A 72 -8.12 1.37 -13.91
CA PHE A 72 -7.94 0.56 -15.11
C PHE A 72 -9.28 0.20 -15.76
N ALA A 73 -9.33 0.17 -17.09
CA ALA A 73 -10.56 -0.13 -17.83
C ALA A 73 -11.02 -1.58 -17.64
N HIS A 74 -10.10 -2.50 -17.34
CA HIS A 74 -10.42 -3.93 -17.19
C HIS A 74 -10.37 -4.43 -15.74
N CYS A 75 -10.22 -3.55 -14.76
CA CYS A 75 -10.31 -3.95 -13.35
C CYS A 75 -11.74 -3.86 -12.81
N PRO A 76 -12.17 -4.79 -11.94
CA PRO A 76 -13.38 -4.63 -11.15
C PRO A 76 -13.22 -3.52 -10.09
N ASN A 77 -14.35 -2.98 -9.64
CA ASN A 77 -14.38 -2.10 -8.47
C ASN A 77 -14.26 -2.94 -7.20
N LEU A 78 -13.07 -2.99 -6.60
CA LEU A 78 -12.84 -3.72 -5.35
C LEU A 78 -11.71 -3.09 -4.53
N THR A 79 -11.65 -3.46 -3.26
CA THR A 79 -10.55 -3.07 -2.36
C THR A 79 -9.85 -4.31 -1.83
N ILE A 80 -8.54 -4.41 -2.05
CA ILE A 80 -7.68 -5.46 -1.49
C ILE A 80 -6.90 -4.83 -0.33
N ILE A 81 -6.88 -5.52 0.81
CA ILE A 81 -6.07 -5.11 1.96
C ILE A 81 -5.02 -6.18 2.17
N ASP A 82 -3.77 -5.86 1.84
CA ASP A 82 -2.62 -6.66 2.22
C ASP A 82 -2.20 -6.24 3.63
N THR A 83 -2.16 -7.21 4.54
CA THR A 83 -1.93 -6.98 5.97
C THR A 83 -0.65 -7.66 6.41
N PRO A 84 0.08 -7.07 7.38
CA PRO A 84 1.23 -7.73 7.96
C PRO A 84 0.93 -9.15 8.42
N GLY A 85 1.82 -10.08 8.04
CA GLY A 85 1.72 -11.46 8.47
C GLY A 85 1.85 -11.58 9.98
N PHE A 86 1.03 -12.43 10.60
CA PHE A 86 1.09 -12.68 12.03
C PHE A 86 2.38 -13.46 12.39
N ASP A 87 3.21 -12.92 13.29
CA ASP A 87 4.39 -13.63 13.79
C ASP A 87 4.03 -14.43 15.06
N LEU A 88 3.82 -15.73 14.89
CA LEU A 88 3.53 -16.67 15.97
C LEU A 88 4.67 -16.78 17.01
N LYS A 89 5.90 -16.34 16.71
CA LYS A 89 7.03 -16.44 17.64
C LYS A 89 6.93 -15.48 18.83
N VAL A 90 6.20 -14.38 18.69
CA VAL A 90 6.00 -13.39 19.78
C VAL A 90 4.85 -13.78 20.71
N ALA A 91 3.96 -14.68 20.26
CA ALA A 91 2.79 -15.11 21.03
C ALA A 91 3.12 -16.07 22.20
N CYS A 92 4.34 -16.62 22.25
CA CYS A 92 4.77 -17.54 23.31
C CYS A 92 5.06 -16.86 24.66
N TRP A 93 4.84 -15.55 24.80
CA TRP A 93 4.90 -14.84 26.09
C TRP A 93 3.54 -14.75 26.78
N PHE A 94 2.47 -15.27 26.17
CA PHE A 94 1.11 -15.27 26.72
C PHE A 94 0.57 -16.67 27.06
N ILE A 95 1.46 -17.68 27.16
CA ILE A 95 1.12 -19.02 27.68
C ILE A 95 2.09 -19.37 28.81
#